data_AF-A0A392TIW9-F1
#
_entry.id   AF-A0A392TIW9-F1
#
_cell.length_a   1.000
_cell.length_b   1.000
_cell.length_c   1.000
_cell.angle_alpha   90.00
_cell.angle_beta   90.00
_cell.angle_gamma   90.00
#
_symmetry.space_group_name_H-M   'P 1'
#
loop_
_entity.id
_entity.type
_entity.pdbx_description
1 polymer ?
#
loop_
_entity_poly.entity_id
_entity_poly.type
_entity_poly.pdbx_seq_one_letter_code
_entity_poly.pdbx_strand_id
1 'polypeptide(L)' 'MKELNTSEFEQWHAAYEAASTAVFGRAAMLKKISNNVENNVCILGASAIEDKLQQGMPEAIESLRAAGIKVWVLTGD' A
#
# COMPACT_ATOMS: atom_id res chain seq x y z
N MET A 1 -8.44 -4.34 11.41
CA MET A 1 -9.19 -3.59 12.44
C MET A 1 -8.63 -3.91 13.81
N LYS A 2 -8.36 -2.88 14.60
CA LYS A 2 -7.99 -2.96 16.00
C LYS A 2 -8.76 -1.84 16.70
N GLU A 3 -9.44 -2.16 17.78
CA GLU A 3 -10.08 -1.14 18.60
C GLU A 3 -9.03 -0.60 19.57
N LEU A 4 -9.00 0.73 19.73
CA LEU A 4 -8.16 1.40 20.70
C LEU A 4 -9.07 2.01 21.76
N ASN A 5 -8.70 1.84 23.03
CA ASN A 5 -9.38 2.60 24.08
C ASN A 5 -8.93 4.06 24.07
N THR A 6 -9.65 4.93 24.79
CA THR A 6 -9.39 6.38 24.82
C THR A 6 -7.96 6.72 25.22
N SER A 7 -7.41 6.03 26.23
CA SER A 7 -6.05 6.32 26.72
C SER A 7 -4.98 5.92 25.71
N GLU A 8 -5.13 4.75 25.06
CA GLU A 8 -4.23 4.29 24.00
C GLU A 8 -4.24 5.27 22.81
N PHE A 9 -5.42 5.73 22.43
CA PHE A 9 -5.57 6.72 21.36
C PHE A 9 -4.91 8.05 21.72
N GLU A 10 -5.19 8.60 22.91
CA GLU A 10 -4.61 9.88 23.36
C GLU A 10 -3.09 9.85 23.42
N GLN A 11 -2.50 8.75 23.94
CA GLN A 11 -1.05 8.57 24.00
C GLN A 11 -0.43 8.50 22.60
N TRP A 12 -1.05 7.74 21.69
CA TRP A 12 -0.59 7.65 20.30
C TRP A 12 -0.73 8.99 19.57
N HIS A 13 -1.86 9.68 19.76
CA HIS A 13 -2.16 10.95 19.11
C HIS A 13 -1.18 12.06 19.53
N ALA A 14 -0.84 12.16 20.81
CA ALA A 14 0.17 13.10 21.28
C ALA A 14 1.55 12.83 20.65
N ALA A 15 1.94 11.55 20.55
CA ALA A 15 3.20 11.17 19.90
C ALA A 15 3.19 11.43 18.38
N TYR A 16 2.03 11.26 17.73
CA TYR A 16 1.84 11.58 16.31
C TYR A 16 2.00 13.09 16.06
N GLU A 17 1.37 13.95 16.87
CA GLU A 17 1.48 15.41 16.75
C GLU A 17 2.92 15.91 16.92
N ALA A 18 3.65 15.33 17.87
CA ALA A 18 5.07 15.64 18.04
C ALA A 18 5.91 15.20 16.82
N ALA A 19 5.61 14.04 16.24
CA ALA A 19 6.30 13.54 15.05
C ALA A 19 5.94 14.33 13.78
N SER A 20 4.68 14.77 13.64
CA SER A 20 4.16 15.47 12.45
C SER A 20 4.75 16.88 12.32
N THR A 21 5.06 17.51 13.46
CA THR A 21 5.66 18.85 13.57
C THR A 21 7.20 18.83 13.61
N ALA A 22 7.82 17.64 13.57
CA ALA A 22 9.29 17.53 13.59
C ALA A 22 9.93 18.13 12.32
N VAL A 23 10.94 18.97 12.51
CA VAL A 23 11.68 19.62 11.40
C VAL A 23 12.63 18.63 10.72
N PHE A 24 13.20 17.70 11.48
CA PHE A 24 14.17 16.71 10.99
C PHE A 24 13.65 15.29 11.20
N GLY A 25 13.89 14.40 10.23
CA GLY A 25 13.58 12.98 10.38
C GLY A 25 12.08 12.64 10.49
N ARG A 26 11.19 13.60 10.20
CA ARG A 26 9.72 13.47 10.29
C ARG A 26 9.18 12.17 9.70
N ALA A 27 9.58 11.82 8.48
CA ALA A 27 9.10 10.60 7.81
C ALA A 27 9.44 9.33 8.60
N ALA A 28 10.63 9.25 9.17
CA ALA A 28 11.05 8.11 9.98
C ALA A 28 10.32 8.06 11.33
N MET A 29 10.10 9.23 11.96
CA MET A 29 9.34 9.33 13.21
C MET A 29 7.87 8.92 13.00
N LEU A 30 7.22 9.44 11.97
CA LEU A 30 5.85 9.07 11.62
C LEU A 30 5.71 7.58 11.35
N LYS A 31 6.62 7.01 10.53
CA LYS A 31 6.63 5.55 10.27
C LYS A 31 6.75 4.73 11.56
N LYS A 32 7.59 5.16 12.51
CA LYS A 32 7.74 4.50 13.80
C LYS A 32 6.46 4.57 14.62
N ILE A 33 5.80 5.73 14.68
CA ILE A 33 4.56 5.93 15.44
C ILE A 33 3.39 5.15 14.83
N SER A 34 3.28 5.07 13.49
CA SER A 34 2.26 4.25 12.82
C SER A 34 2.38 2.76 13.17
N ASN A 35 3.61 2.21 13.17
CA ASN A 35 3.85 0.81 13.52
C ASN A 35 3.41 0.44 14.95
N ASN A 36 3.34 1.40 15.88
CA ASN A 36 2.91 1.15 17.25
C ASN A 36 1.42 0.79 17.36
N VAL A 37 0.59 1.23 16.42
CA VAL A 37 -0.86 0.94 16.41
C VAL A 37 -1.28 -0.04 15.31
N GLU A 38 -0.52 -0.11 14.21
CA GLU A 38 -0.78 -1.01 13.06
C GLU A 38 -0.31 -2.47 13.28
N ASN A 39 -0.16 -2.89 14.53
CA ASN A 39 0.16 -4.27 14.91
C ASN A 39 -1.07 -4.99 15.51
N ASN A 40 -1.07 -6.33 15.44
CA ASN A 40 -2.12 -7.19 16.02
C ASN A 40 -3.55 -6.81 15.56
N VAL A 41 -3.71 -6.52 14.28
CA VAL A 41 -5.01 -6.18 13.67
C VAL A 41 -5.75 -7.44 13.23
N CYS A 42 -7.08 -7.40 13.30
CA CYS A 42 -7.95 -8.41 12.69
C CYS A 42 -8.17 -8.11 11.20
N ILE A 43 -8.01 -9.09 10.32
CA ILE A 43 -8.32 -8.95 8.90
C ILE A 43 -9.84 -9.04 8.74
N LEU A 44 -10.47 -7.99 8.21
CA LEU A 44 -11.93 -7.96 7.98
C LEU A 44 -12.33 -8.51 6.61
N GLY A 45 -11.42 -8.44 5.65
CA GLY A 45 -11.66 -8.82 4.27
C GLY A 45 -10.55 -8.30 3.35
N ALA A 46 -10.73 -8.51 2.06
CA ALA A 46 -9.85 -8.01 1.01
C ALA A 46 -10.70 -7.42 -0.13
N SER A 47 -10.17 -6.38 -0.79
CA SER A 47 -10.72 -5.88 -2.04
C SER A 47 -9.85 -6.33 -3.22
N ALA A 48 -10.44 -6.34 -4.41
CA ALA A 48 -9.73 -6.53 -5.65
C ALA A 48 -10.06 -5.38 -6.59
N ILE A 49 -9.04 -4.79 -7.20
CA ILE A 49 -9.17 -3.75 -8.22
C ILE A 49 -8.53 -4.31 -9.48
N GLU A 50 -9.29 -4.30 -10.57
CA GLU A 50 -8.80 -4.69 -11.88
C GLU A 50 -8.28 -3.44 -12.60
N ASP A 51 -6.99 -3.44 -12.96
CA ASP A 51 -6.46 -2.45 -13.89
C ASP A 51 -6.83 -2.86 -15.32
N LYS A 52 -7.59 -2.00 -15.99
CA LYS A 52 -8.19 -2.33 -17.28
C LYS A 52 -7.17 -2.21 -18.39
N LEU A 53 -6.90 -3.33 -19.05
CA LEU A 53 -6.15 -3.35 -20.29
C LEU A 53 -6.99 -2.78 -21.45
N GLN A 54 -6.28 -2.39 -22.52
CA GLN A 54 -6.92 -2.05 -23.78
C GLN A 54 -7.68 -3.26 -24.35
N GLN A 55 -8.76 -3.01 -25.07
CA GLN A 55 -9.56 -4.06 -25.72
C GLN A 55 -8.70 -4.85 -26.71
N GLY A 56 -8.76 -6.18 -26.66
CA GLY A 56 -8.02 -7.06 -27.57
C GLY A 56 -6.55 -7.29 -27.19
N MET A 57 -6.06 -6.65 -26.11
CA MET A 57 -4.65 -6.74 -25.72
C MET A 57 -4.23 -8.18 -25.34
N PRO A 58 -5.01 -8.95 -24.56
CA PRO A 58 -4.68 -10.34 -24.26
C PRO A 58 -4.58 -11.21 -25.52
N GLU A 59 -5.54 -11.07 -26.44
CA GLU A 59 -5.62 -11.85 -27.68
C GLU A 59 -4.46 -11.52 -28.63
N ALA A 60 -4.06 -10.25 -28.69
CA ALA A 60 -2.93 -9.80 -29.50
C ALA A 60 -1.60 -10.35 -28.95
N ILE A 61 -1.37 -10.30 -27.64
CA ILE A 61 -0.17 -10.89 -27.01
C ILE A 61 -0.11 -12.39 -27.30
N GLU A 62 -1.23 -13.10 -27.15
CA GLU A 62 -1.28 -14.54 -27.38
C GLU A 62 -0.95 -14.89 -28.84
N SER A 63 -1.52 -14.13 -29.80
CA SER A 63 -1.24 -14.32 -31.22
C SER A 63 0.25 -14.12 -31.56
N LEU A 64 0.88 -13.09 -30.98
CA LEU A 64 2.31 -12.83 -31.16
C LEU A 64 3.17 -13.98 -30.60
N ARG A 65 2.80 -14.50 -29.43
CA ARG A 65 3.50 -15.63 -28.81
C ARG A 65 3.36 -16.92 -29.61
N ALA A 66 2.16 -17.21 -30.12
CA ALA A 66 1.91 -18.36 -30.99
C ALA A 66 2.72 -18.29 -32.31
N ALA A 67 2.98 -17.08 -32.80
CA ALA A 67 3.85 -16.85 -33.95
C ALA A 67 5.36 -16.97 -33.64
N GLY A 68 5.73 -17.32 -32.40
CA GLY A 68 7.13 -17.44 -31.97
C GLY A 68 7.80 -16.11 -31.63
N ILE A 69 7.05 -15.01 -31.54
CA ILE A 69 7.58 -13.68 -31.21
C ILE A 69 7.68 -13.54 -29.69
N LYS A 70 8.87 -13.14 -29.22
CA LYS A 70 9.11 -12.89 -27.79
C LYS A 70 8.64 -11.48 -27.42
N VAL A 71 7.66 -11.39 -26.54
CA VAL A 71 7.15 -10.11 -26.02
C VAL A 71 7.87 -9.77 -24.71
N TRP A 72 8.41 -8.55 -24.61
CA TRP A 72 9.06 -8.04 -23.41
C TRP A 72 8.27 -6.83 -22.91
N VAL A 73 7.99 -6.78 -21.61
CA VAL A 73 7.37 -5.61 -20.97
C VAL A 73 8.47 -4.86 -20.22
N LEU A 74 8.72 -3.63 -20.62
CA LEU A 74 9.62 -2.70 -19.93
C LEU A 74 8.75 -1.64 -19.28
N THR A 75 8.64 -1.69 -17.96
CA THR A 75 7.85 -0.73 -17.17
C THR A 75 8.77 0.10 -16.27
N GLY A 76 8.37 1.35 -16.02
CA GLY A 76 8.99 2.24 -15.02
C GLY A 76 8.08 2.51 -13.82
N ASP A 77 6.93 1.83 -13.79
CA ASP A 77 6.03 1.72 -12.63
C ASP A 77 6.60 0.75 -11.58
#